data_AF-A0A0L7LA27-F1
#
_entry.id   AF-A0A0L7LA27-F1
#
_cell.length_a   1.000
_cell.length_b   1.000
_cell.length_c   1.000
_cell.angle_alpha   90.00
_cell.angle_beta   90.00
_cell.angle_gamma   90.00
#
_symmetry.space_group_name_H-M   'P 1'
#
loop_
_entity.id
_entity.type
_entity.pdbx_description
1 polymer ?
#
loop_
_entity_poly.entity_id
_entity_poly.type
_entity_poly.pdbx_seq_one_letter_code
_entity_poly.pdbx_strand_id
1 'polypeptide(L)'
;DLEHTLQEAVKEDKGSGCEFPQLDPFAKEATQFDKVAPKIRCEGQDWVRCYVNILFENDFAYTIGPPTVVLNEGVYTLTKSDHATVSCMGNYKHKTAPPPGRENSLDVLILGFDSASKNGFIRKMPKSYKFLTEELGATVMNGYNIVGDGTPAALFPILTGKTELELPDFRKISKYKGFKKQPADHYLRALYLEARKLRICGDNLYCMGDTLNYKMMMNITEQLFKLDGKLFAFTFISDITHNNFNLIAVADGDTRSFLEALRASGRMDNTLLIVMGDHGPRYADVRNTLQGKFEERMPLMAIRLPEALKRSRPDVAAILRNNSQVLTTPHDLHETLLDAMGLERYANHYKIRGADLTRGISLFKPIPSTRSCSEAGIEPHWCACVAWDSVSPSESIYKKAAEAFLEYINSLTQYVRSKCVPRTLTSIEWVMRRHANRKMLAFSESKDIDGFIANFNSNFKGYNAEPSCISATHPHLNMYCYCRDQ
;
A
#
# COMPACT_ATOMS: atom_id res chain seq x y z
N ASP A 1 -9.33 -8.92 22.98
CA ASP A 1 -7.95 -9.41 22.84
C ASP A 1 -7.77 -9.88 21.41
N LEU A 2 -6.78 -9.31 20.70
CA LEU A 2 -6.52 -9.59 19.28
C LEU A 2 -6.17 -11.06 19.06
N GLU A 3 -5.26 -11.58 19.91
CA GLU A 3 -4.78 -12.96 19.83
C GLU A 3 -5.94 -13.95 19.96
N HIS A 4 -6.83 -13.75 20.93
CA HIS A 4 -8.03 -14.56 21.08
C HIS A 4 -8.95 -14.48 19.84
N THR A 5 -9.11 -13.30 19.25
CA THR A 5 -9.98 -13.12 18.07
C THR A 5 -9.44 -13.88 16.87
N LEU A 6 -8.13 -13.84 16.65
CA LEU A 6 -7.46 -14.60 15.60
C LEU A 6 -7.51 -16.11 15.87
N GLN A 7 -7.33 -16.54 17.13
CA GLN A 7 -7.43 -17.94 17.52
C GLN A 7 -8.82 -18.54 17.25
N GLU A 8 -9.89 -17.80 17.53
CA GLU A 8 -11.24 -18.26 17.18
C GLU A 8 -11.44 -18.30 15.65
N ALA A 9 -10.96 -17.28 14.93
CA ALA A 9 -11.06 -17.25 13.47
C ALA A 9 -10.30 -18.40 12.79
N VAL A 10 -9.13 -18.79 13.32
CA VAL A 10 -8.35 -19.96 12.84
C VAL A 10 -9.15 -21.25 12.93
N LYS A 11 -10.00 -21.43 13.96
CA LYS A 11 -10.84 -22.64 14.05
C LYS A 11 -11.87 -22.72 12.93
N GLU A 12 -12.25 -21.58 12.37
CA GLU A 12 -13.30 -21.46 11.36
C GLU A 12 -12.76 -21.48 9.93
N ASP A 13 -11.66 -20.75 9.66
CA ASP A 13 -11.22 -20.46 8.29
C ASP A 13 -9.89 -21.15 7.88
N LYS A 14 -9.22 -21.86 8.78
CA LYS A 14 -7.90 -22.46 8.49
C LYS A 14 -7.97 -23.37 7.25
N GLY A 15 -7.02 -23.20 6.35
CA GLY A 15 -6.95 -23.97 5.11
C GLY A 15 -8.00 -23.59 4.04
N SER A 16 -8.89 -22.63 4.32
CA SER A 16 -9.90 -22.18 3.35
C SER A 16 -9.32 -21.38 2.17
N GLY A 17 -8.09 -20.89 2.31
CA GLY A 17 -7.48 -19.99 1.34
C GLY A 17 -8.10 -18.60 1.35
N CYS A 18 -7.94 -17.91 0.23
CA CYS A 18 -8.49 -16.58 0.03
C CYS A 18 -8.89 -16.39 -1.43
N GLU A 19 -10.15 -16.10 -1.67
CA GLU A 19 -10.59 -15.59 -2.96
C GLU A 19 -10.65 -14.07 -2.92
N PHE A 20 -10.03 -13.40 -3.90
CA PHE A 20 -9.98 -11.94 -3.95
C PHE A 20 -11.19 -11.36 -4.69
N PRO A 21 -11.67 -10.17 -4.27
CA PRO A 21 -12.68 -9.47 -5.04
C PRO A 21 -12.10 -9.03 -6.38
N GLN A 22 -12.81 -9.35 -7.46
CA GLN A 22 -12.56 -8.75 -8.77
C GLN A 22 -13.21 -7.37 -8.79
N LEU A 23 -12.39 -6.32 -8.62
CA LEU A 23 -12.81 -4.93 -8.60
C LEU A 23 -12.42 -4.26 -9.91
N ASP A 24 -13.40 -3.68 -10.60
CA ASP A 24 -13.13 -2.78 -11.74
C ASP A 24 -12.54 -1.46 -11.21
N PRO A 25 -11.31 -1.09 -11.58
CA PRO A 25 -10.73 0.18 -11.18
C PRO A 25 -11.61 1.37 -11.58
N PHE A 26 -12.41 1.28 -12.64
CA PHE A 26 -13.22 2.37 -13.17
C PHE A 26 -14.72 2.27 -12.85
N ALA A 27 -15.12 1.39 -11.93
CA ALA A 27 -16.53 1.24 -11.58
C ALA A 27 -17.13 2.58 -11.13
N LYS A 28 -18.38 2.84 -11.54
CA LYS A 28 -19.10 4.08 -11.22
C LYS A 28 -19.19 4.35 -9.72
N GLU A 29 -19.28 3.30 -8.91
CA GLU A 29 -19.33 3.37 -7.44
C GLU A 29 -18.08 4.05 -6.87
N ALA A 30 -16.89 3.87 -7.47
CA ALA A 30 -15.65 4.52 -7.05
C ALA A 30 -15.37 5.82 -7.81
N THR A 31 -15.56 5.83 -9.14
CA THR A 31 -15.19 6.97 -9.99
C THR A 31 -16.08 8.19 -9.78
N GLN A 32 -17.28 8.05 -9.21
CA GLN A 32 -18.08 9.21 -8.81
C GLN A 32 -17.41 10.13 -7.78
N PHE A 33 -16.40 9.62 -7.05
CA PHE A 33 -15.61 10.41 -6.10
C PHE A 33 -14.36 11.03 -6.73
N ASP A 34 -14.06 10.72 -7.99
CA ASP A 34 -12.90 11.23 -8.69
C ASP A 34 -13.09 12.72 -9.02
N LYS A 35 -12.12 13.53 -8.57
CA LYS A 35 -12.05 14.96 -8.84
C LYS A 35 -10.76 15.27 -9.58
N VAL A 36 -10.77 16.33 -10.37
CA VAL A 36 -9.56 16.87 -11.00
C VAL A 36 -8.65 17.40 -9.89
N ALA A 37 -7.42 16.92 -9.83
CA ALA A 37 -6.44 17.42 -8.88
C ALA A 37 -6.11 18.88 -9.19
N PRO A 38 -6.12 19.80 -8.21
CA PRO A 38 -5.65 21.15 -8.42
C PRO A 38 -4.18 21.15 -8.84
N LYS A 39 -3.79 22.14 -9.65
CA LYS A 39 -2.37 22.39 -9.92
C LYS A 39 -1.74 23.01 -8.68
N ILE A 40 -0.79 22.31 -8.08
CA ILE A 40 0.01 22.84 -6.98
C ILE A 40 1.17 23.63 -7.59
N ARG A 41 1.29 24.90 -7.20
CA ARG A 41 2.44 25.75 -7.52
C ARG A 41 3.15 26.08 -6.22
N CYS A 42 4.46 25.92 -6.21
CA CYS A 42 5.31 26.33 -5.11
C CYS A 42 5.95 27.66 -5.49
N GLU A 43 5.73 28.68 -4.66
CA GLU A 43 6.26 30.02 -4.84
C GLU A 43 7.28 30.27 -3.71
N GLY A 44 8.45 30.79 -4.05
CA GLY A 44 9.53 30.97 -3.09
C GLY A 44 10.87 31.23 -3.77
N GLN A 45 11.90 31.53 -2.98
CA GLN A 45 13.29 31.46 -3.44
C GLN A 45 13.84 30.08 -3.12
N ASP A 46 14.81 29.62 -3.90
CA ASP A 46 15.62 28.44 -3.55
C ASP A 46 16.12 28.60 -2.11
N TRP A 47 15.72 27.66 -1.26
CA TRP A 47 15.88 27.77 0.19
C TRP A 47 17.30 27.49 0.65
N VAL A 48 18.16 26.97 -0.25
CA VAL A 48 19.57 26.68 0.06
C VAL A 48 20.47 27.77 -0.53
N ARG A 49 20.57 28.90 0.17
CA ARG A 49 21.62 29.91 -0.11
C ARG A 49 22.89 29.70 0.71
N CYS A 50 22.83 28.96 1.82
CA CYS A 50 23.97 28.65 2.72
C CYS A 50 23.87 27.23 3.25
N TYR A 51 25.00 26.52 3.34
CA TYR A 51 25.06 25.19 3.98
C TYR A 51 25.01 25.35 5.49
N VAL A 52 24.01 24.73 6.12
CA VAL A 52 23.91 24.71 7.57
C VAL A 52 23.81 23.25 8.03
N ASN A 53 24.68 22.87 8.96
CA ASN A 53 24.67 21.51 9.52
C ASN A 53 23.50 21.39 10.48
N ILE A 54 22.55 20.50 10.16
CA ILE A 54 21.48 20.12 11.07
C ILE A 54 21.95 18.83 11.77
N LEU A 55 22.23 18.94 13.07
CA LEU A 55 22.76 17.85 13.87
C LEU A 55 21.63 17.21 14.65
N PHE A 56 21.24 15.99 14.27
CA PHE A 56 20.25 15.20 14.99
C PHE A 56 20.70 14.91 16.43
N GLU A 57 19.82 15.17 17.40
CA GLU A 57 20.01 14.74 18.79
C GLU A 57 19.03 13.61 19.15
N ASN A 58 17.75 13.82 18.86
CA ASN A 58 16.68 12.84 18.97
C ASN A 58 15.49 13.25 18.08
N ASP A 59 14.45 12.43 17.99
CA ASP A 59 13.27 12.71 17.15
C ASP A 59 12.50 14.01 17.47
N PHE A 60 12.82 14.65 18.60
CA PHE A 60 12.21 15.89 19.08
C PHE A 60 13.20 17.06 19.20
N ALA A 61 14.50 16.84 19.01
CA ALA A 61 15.53 17.85 19.19
C ALA A 61 16.67 17.72 18.18
N TYR A 62 17.19 18.87 17.76
CA TYR A 62 18.33 19.00 16.85
C TYR A 62 19.02 20.33 17.10
N THR A 63 20.28 20.43 16.71
CA THR A 63 21.07 21.67 16.76
C THR A 63 21.46 22.14 15.38
N ILE A 64 21.59 23.47 15.26
CA ILE A 64 22.01 24.14 14.03
C ILE A 64 23.47 24.54 14.18
N GLY A 65 24.34 23.94 13.37
CA GLY A 65 25.75 24.28 13.28
C GLY A 65 25.98 25.62 12.58
N PRO A 66 27.20 26.17 12.64
CA PRO A 66 27.53 27.42 11.96
C PRO A 66 27.36 27.29 10.44
N PRO A 67 26.89 28.34 9.74
CA PRO A 67 26.80 28.32 8.30
C PRO A 67 28.18 28.15 7.67
N THR A 68 28.30 27.23 6.72
CA THR A 68 29.51 27.08 5.91
C THR A 68 29.34 27.88 4.63
N VAL A 69 30.18 28.90 4.47
CA VAL A 69 30.26 29.69 3.23
C VAL A 69 31.19 28.96 2.27
N VAL A 70 30.65 28.49 1.15
CA VAL A 70 31.43 27.90 0.06
C VAL A 70 31.58 28.96 -1.03
N LEU A 71 32.81 29.39 -1.29
CA LEU A 71 33.13 30.40 -2.31
C LEU A 71 33.83 29.76 -3.51
N ASN A 72 33.66 30.34 -4.70
CA ASN A 72 34.41 30.03 -5.92
C ASN A 72 34.40 28.55 -6.34
N GLU A 73 33.23 27.93 -6.47
CA GLU A 73 33.09 26.52 -6.88
C GLU A 73 33.87 25.51 -6.01
N GLY A 74 34.26 25.93 -4.80
CA GLY A 74 35.01 25.09 -3.86
C GLY A 74 34.26 23.81 -3.48
N VAL A 75 34.99 22.70 -3.40
CA VAL A 75 34.44 21.38 -3.06
C VAL A 75 34.20 21.31 -1.54
N TYR A 76 32.95 21.13 -1.12
CA TYR A 76 32.61 20.84 0.27
C TYR A 76 32.40 19.33 0.48
N THR A 77 33.18 18.73 1.40
CA THR A 77 33.09 17.31 1.73
C THR A 77 32.20 17.12 2.96
N LEU A 78 31.02 16.51 2.78
CA LEU A 78 30.09 16.22 3.86
C LEU A 78 30.58 15.04 4.70
N THR A 79 30.69 15.22 6.03
CA THR A 79 31.28 14.20 6.93
C THR A 79 30.33 13.60 7.96
N LYS A 80 29.12 14.18 8.18
CA LYS A 80 27.94 13.61 8.90
C LYS A 80 26.94 14.73 9.26
N SER A 81 25.77 14.78 8.62
CA SER A 81 24.56 15.53 9.05
C SER A 81 23.42 15.31 8.03
N ASP A 82 22.17 15.47 8.47
CA ASP A 82 20.89 15.15 7.79
C ASP A 82 20.58 15.95 6.51
N HIS A 83 21.46 15.93 5.51
CA HIS A 83 21.36 16.89 4.41
C HIS A 83 20.43 16.44 3.27
N ALA A 84 19.42 17.27 3.01
CA ALA A 84 18.93 17.46 1.65
C ALA A 84 19.97 18.25 0.84
N THR A 85 20.45 17.67 -0.25
CA THR A 85 21.39 18.33 -1.16
C THR A 85 20.64 19.25 -2.11
N VAL A 86 21.08 20.50 -2.21
CA VAL A 86 20.75 21.37 -3.35
C VAL A 86 22.07 21.69 -4.05
N SER A 87 22.28 21.00 -5.16
CA SER A 87 23.30 21.21 -6.20
C SER A 87 24.75 21.49 -5.74
N CYS A 88 25.55 20.42 -5.62
CA CYS A 88 27.00 20.50 -5.77
C CYS A 88 27.40 19.89 -7.13
N MET A 89 28.11 20.63 -7.97
CA MET A 89 28.83 20.04 -9.11
C MET A 89 30.16 19.48 -8.61
N GLY A 90 30.32 18.15 -8.60
CA GLY A 90 31.58 17.50 -8.22
C GLY A 90 31.52 15.98 -8.11
N ASN A 91 32.64 15.31 -8.39
CA ASN A 91 32.80 13.85 -8.28
C ASN A 91 32.95 13.41 -6.82
N TYR A 92 31.83 13.09 -6.17
CA TYR A 92 31.79 12.54 -4.82
C TYR A 92 32.16 11.05 -4.81
N LYS A 93 33.14 10.64 -4.00
CA LYS A 93 33.51 9.24 -3.78
C LYS A 93 33.22 8.87 -2.33
N HIS A 94 32.09 8.21 -2.07
CA HIS A 94 31.81 7.64 -0.76
C HIS A 94 32.43 6.24 -0.70
N LYS A 95 33.55 6.03 0.01
CA LYS A 95 34.04 4.66 0.24
C LYS A 95 33.30 4.00 1.39
N THR A 96 32.05 3.62 1.16
CA THR A 96 31.35 2.62 1.99
C THR A 96 31.59 1.26 1.35
N ALA A 97 32.69 0.62 1.75
CA ALA A 97 32.76 -0.83 1.55
C ALA A 97 31.57 -1.46 2.28
N PRO A 98 30.89 -2.46 1.68
CA PRO A 98 29.87 -3.22 2.38
C PRO A 98 30.42 -3.72 3.72
N PRO A 99 29.61 -3.80 4.79
CA PRO A 99 30.02 -4.49 6.00
C PRO A 99 30.57 -5.89 5.63
N PRO A 100 31.68 -6.35 6.24
CA PRO A 100 32.25 -7.65 5.93
C PRO A 100 31.18 -8.75 5.97
N GLY A 101 31.07 -9.52 4.89
CA GLY A 101 30.05 -10.58 4.71
C GLY A 101 28.74 -10.12 4.07
N ARG A 102 28.64 -8.88 3.59
CA ARG A 102 27.47 -8.34 2.84
C ARG A 102 27.82 -7.82 1.45
N GLU A 103 28.95 -8.23 0.90
CA GLU A 103 29.44 -7.79 -0.40
C GLU A 103 28.49 -8.14 -1.54
N ASN A 104 27.74 -9.24 -1.37
CA ASN A 104 26.76 -9.75 -2.32
C ASN A 104 25.31 -9.33 -2.03
N SER A 105 25.03 -8.50 -1.01
CA SER A 105 23.65 -8.10 -0.71
C SER A 105 23.08 -7.17 -1.78
N LEU A 106 21.77 -7.22 -1.99
CA LEU A 106 21.06 -6.33 -2.91
C LEU A 106 20.91 -4.92 -2.32
N ASP A 107 20.72 -3.94 -3.20
CA ASP A 107 20.16 -2.66 -2.80
C ASP A 107 18.64 -2.81 -2.64
N VAL A 108 18.04 -2.02 -1.75
CA VAL A 108 16.58 -2.00 -1.55
C VAL A 108 16.08 -0.58 -1.68
N LEU A 109 15.07 -0.39 -2.52
CA LEU A 109 14.30 0.86 -2.60
C LEU A 109 12.82 0.55 -2.35
N ILE A 110 12.28 1.08 -1.26
CA ILE A 110 10.85 1.12 -1.01
C ILE A 110 10.37 2.56 -1.28
N LEU A 111 9.57 2.73 -2.33
CA LEU A 111 8.86 3.96 -2.65
C LEU A 111 7.39 3.80 -2.23
N GLY A 112 7.03 4.38 -1.10
CA GLY A 112 5.69 4.32 -0.52
C GLY A 112 4.85 5.55 -0.82
N PHE A 113 3.56 5.35 -1.00
CA PHE A 113 2.53 6.39 -1.08
C PHE A 113 1.45 6.10 -0.04
N ASP A 114 1.29 7.00 0.93
CA ASP A 114 0.27 6.88 1.97
C ASP A 114 -1.13 6.79 1.34
N SER A 115 -2.00 5.91 1.84
CA SER A 115 -3.40 5.83 1.40
C SER A 115 -3.62 5.45 -0.08
N ALA A 116 -2.60 4.89 -0.76
CA ALA A 116 -2.69 4.47 -2.15
C ALA A 116 -3.22 3.04 -2.31
N SER A 117 -4.52 2.92 -2.64
CA SER A 117 -5.11 1.64 -3.08
C SER A 117 -4.55 1.20 -4.43
N LYS A 118 -4.52 -0.11 -4.72
CA LYS A 118 -4.10 -0.62 -6.04
C LYS A 118 -4.91 0.01 -7.18
N ASN A 119 -6.24 -0.04 -7.06
CA ASN A 119 -7.15 0.49 -8.07
C ASN A 119 -7.13 2.03 -8.13
N GLY A 120 -6.95 2.70 -6.99
CA GLY A 120 -6.73 4.15 -6.94
C GLY A 120 -5.47 4.56 -7.68
N PHE A 121 -4.38 3.80 -7.53
CA PHE A 121 -3.14 4.05 -8.26
C PHE A 121 -3.30 3.83 -9.77
N ILE A 122 -4.01 2.77 -10.20
CA ILE A 122 -4.35 2.55 -11.62
C ILE A 122 -5.12 3.74 -12.19
N ARG A 123 -6.12 4.25 -11.45
CA ARG A 123 -6.94 5.40 -11.89
C ARG A 123 -6.15 6.70 -11.95
N LYS A 124 -5.31 6.98 -10.94
CA LYS A 124 -4.74 8.32 -10.69
C LYS A 124 -3.29 8.47 -11.16
N MET A 125 -2.55 7.38 -11.29
CA MET A 125 -1.17 7.38 -11.76
C MET A 125 -0.96 6.43 -12.95
N PRO A 126 -1.74 6.57 -14.03
CA PRO A 126 -1.73 5.62 -15.14
C PRO A 126 -0.37 5.58 -15.87
N LYS A 127 0.36 6.70 -15.98
CA LYS A 127 1.67 6.70 -16.65
C LYS A 127 2.70 5.94 -15.83
N SER A 128 2.71 6.17 -14.52
CA SER A 128 3.61 5.49 -13.57
C SER A 128 3.28 4.01 -13.48
N TYR A 129 2.00 3.65 -13.37
CA TYR A 129 1.55 2.26 -13.32
C TYR A 129 1.93 1.49 -14.58
N LYS A 130 1.71 2.09 -15.75
CA LYS A 130 2.11 1.51 -17.04
C LYS A 130 3.62 1.30 -17.12
N PHE A 131 4.42 2.32 -16.79
CA PHE A 131 5.88 2.21 -16.80
C PHE A 131 6.36 1.11 -15.84
N LEU A 132 5.81 1.08 -14.63
CA LEU A 132 6.17 0.11 -13.61
C LEU A 132 5.86 -1.34 -14.02
N THR A 133 4.71 -1.58 -14.65
CA THR A 133 4.27 -2.94 -14.99
C THR A 133 4.77 -3.41 -16.36
N GLU A 134 4.69 -2.55 -17.39
CA GLU A 134 5.02 -2.93 -18.77
C GLU A 134 6.50 -2.72 -19.11
N GLU A 135 7.15 -1.67 -18.58
CA GLU A 135 8.55 -1.37 -18.92
C GLU A 135 9.55 -1.89 -17.89
N LEU A 136 9.22 -1.82 -16.60
CA LEU A 136 10.10 -2.36 -15.53
C LEU A 136 9.83 -3.84 -15.22
N GLY A 137 8.70 -4.39 -15.70
CA GLY A 137 8.31 -5.77 -15.43
C GLY A 137 8.03 -6.04 -13.95
N ALA A 138 7.55 -5.04 -13.21
CA ALA A 138 7.17 -5.23 -11.81
C ALA A 138 5.97 -6.17 -11.68
N THR A 139 6.04 -7.09 -10.73
CA THR A 139 4.93 -7.98 -10.38
C THR A 139 4.02 -7.26 -9.39
N VAL A 140 2.75 -7.06 -9.76
CA VAL A 140 1.73 -6.51 -8.88
C VAL A 140 1.13 -7.64 -8.03
N MET A 141 1.24 -7.51 -6.72
CA MET A 141 0.73 -8.48 -5.75
C MET A 141 -0.79 -8.30 -5.60
N ASN A 142 -1.56 -9.03 -6.40
CA ASN A 142 -3.02 -8.89 -6.43
C ASN A 142 -3.69 -9.26 -5.10
N GLY A 143 -3.10 -10.19 -4.36
CA GLY A 143 -3.58 -10.63 -3.05
C GLY A 143 -2.97 -9.94 -1.83
N TYR A 144 -2.28 -8.81 -2.01
CA TYR A 144 -1.73 -8.06 -0.88
C TYR A 144 -2.83 -7.40 -0.05
N ASN A 145 -2.85 -7.69 1.25
CA ASN A 145 -3.88 -7.29 2.20
C ASN A 145 -3.24 -6.60 3.43
N ILE A 146 -3.89 -5.56 3.94
CA ILE A 146 -3.48 -4.90 5.20
C ILE A 146 -3.71 -5.82 6.41
N VAL A 147 -3.01 -5.58 7.52
CA VAL A 147 -3.20 -6.35 8.77
C VAL A 147 -3.84 -5.52 9.89
N GLY A 148 -4.06 -4.23 9.65
CA GLY A 148 -4.64 -3.33 10.64
C GLY A 148 -4.87 -1.92 10.10
N ASP A 149 -5.22 -1.00 10.99
CA ASP A 149 -5.63 0.36 10.62
C ASP A 149 -4.46 1.32 10.41
N GLY A 150 -4.28 1.76 9.17
CA GLY A 150 -3.38 2.88 8.87
C GLY A 150 -1.90 2.53 8.76
N THR A 151 -1.08 3.57 8.64
CA THR A 151 0.37 3.47 8.43
C THR A 151 1.12 2.64 9.48
N PRO A 152 0.84 2.75 10.80
CA PRO A 152 1.54 1.95 11.79
C PRO A 152 1.36 0.44 11.55
N ALA A 153 0.13 0.01 11.27
CA ALA A 153 -0.19 -1.40 11.05
C ALA A 153 0.38 -1.97 9.74
N ALA A 154 0.85 -1.11 8.82
CA ALA A 154 1.61 -1.53 7.66
C ALA A 154 3.12 -1.52 7.93
N LEU A 155 3.65 -0.39 8.42
CA LEU A 155 5.09 -0.18 8.47
C LEU A 155 5.78 -0.93 9.62
N PHE A 156 5.14 -1.09 10.78
CA PHE A 156 5.73 -1.86 11.88
C PHE A 156 5.94 -3.33 11.48
N PRO A 157 4.94 -4.03 10.93
CA PRO A 157 5.13 -5.37 10.38
C PRO A 157 6.24 -5.45 9.34
N ILE A 158 6.31 -4.52 8.38
CA ILE A 158 7.34 -4.52 7.31
C ILE A 158 8.74 -4.36 7.88
N LEU A 159 8.93 -3.40 8.81
CA LEU A 159 10.26 -3.01 9.28
C LEU A 159 10.76 -3.86 10.45
N THR A 160 9.85 -4.49 11.21
CA THR A 160 10.21 -5.19 12.47
C THR A 160 9.71 -6.64 12.55
N GLY A 161 8.85 -7.06 11.62
CA GLY A 161 8.19 -8.36 11.67
C GLY A 161 7.09 -8.46 12.75
N LYS A 162 6.87 -7.38 13.52
CA LYS A 162 5.97 -7.31 14.67
C LYS A 162 4.90 -6.24 14.48
N THR A 163 3.76 -6.45 15.13
CA THR A 163 2.69 -5.46 15.27
C THR A 163 2.99 -4.47 16.39
N GLU A 164 2.26 -3.36 16.43
CA GLU A 164 2.35 -2.33 17.46
C GLU A 164 1.90 -2.83 18.83
N LEU A 165 1.02 -3.83 18.88
CA LEU A 165 0.63 -4.50 20.13
C LEU A 165 1.79 -5.31 20.73
N GLU A 166 2.63 -5.90 19.89
CA GLU A 166 3.85 -6.59 20.31
C GLU A 166 5.00 -5.62 20.66
N LEU A 167 4.81 -4.33 20.38
CA LEU A 167 5.78 -3.25 20.52
C LEU A 167 5.18 -2.07 21.31
N PRO A 168 4.83 -2.25 22.60
CA PRO A 168 3.99 -1.32 23.35
C PRO A 168 4.59 0.10 23.53
N ASP A 169 5.93 0.24 23.51
CA ASP A 169 6.63 1.53 23.56
C ASP A 169 6.38 2.41 22.31
N PHE A 170 5.82 1.82 21.25
CA PHE A 170 5.56 2.46 19.97
C PHE A 170 4.06 2.68 19.71
N ARG A 171 3.22 2.61 20.75
CA ARG A 171 1.80 2.98 20.64
C ARG A 171 1.60 4.48 20.84
N LYS A 172 0.62 5.08 20.15
CA LYS A 172 0.25 6.49 20.32
C LYS A 172 -0.16 6.77 21.75
N ILE A 173 -0.92 5.86 22.37
CA ILE A 173 -1.37 6.01 23.76
C ILE A 173 -0.20 6.08 24.75
N SER A 174 0.91 5.42 24.44
CA SER A 174 2.12 5.40 25.27
C SER A 174 3.04 6.60 25.02
N LYS A 175 2.63 7.55 24.17
CA LYS A 175 3.40 8.70 23.65
C LYS A 175 4.73 8.22 23.06
N TYR A 176 4.77 8.06 21.73
CA TYR A 176 5.98 7.70 20.98
C TYR A 176 7.23 8.34 21.60
N LYS A 177 8.16 7.51 22.06
CA LYS A 177 9.41 7.99 22.67
C LYS A 177 10.45 8.42 21.64
N GLY A 178 10.18 8.14 20.36
CA GLY A 178 11.07 8.42 19.25
C GLY A 178 12.43 7.72 19.35
N PHE A 179 13.29 7.99 18.39
CA PHE A 179 14.66 7.49 18.38
C PHE A 179 15.59 8.42 19.16
N LYS A 180 16.37 7.84 20.09
CA LYS A 180 17.43 8.53 20.85
C LYS A 180 18.73 8.72 20.06
N LYS A 181 18.88 8.00 18.96
CA LYS A 181 20.01 8.05 18.02
C LYS A 181 19.43 7.94 16.62
N GLN A 182 20.10 8.54 15.65
CA GLN A 182 19.65 8.53 14.27
C GLN A 182 19.44 7.07 13.79
N PRO A 183 18.24 6.71 13.28
CA PRO A 183 17.90 5.32 12.95
C PRO A 183 18.41 4.87 11.56
N ALA A 184 18.88 5.80 10.73
CA ALA A 184 19.41 5.56 9.39
C ALA A 184 20.54 6.55 9.08
N ASP A 185 21.46 6.23 8.18
CA ASP A 185 22.58 7.11 7.82
C ASP A 185 22.11 8.47 7.26
N HIS A 186 20.97 8.48 6.58
CA HIS A 186 20.30 9.68 6.08
C HIS A 186 18.86 9.71 6.62
N TYR A 187 18.56 10.63 7.55
CA TYR A 187 17.25 10.71 8.19
C TYR A 187 16.70 12.14 8.19
N LEU A 188 15.70 12.41 7.35
CA LEU A 188 15.23 13.77 7.05
C LEU A 188 14.40 14.43 8.17
N ARG A 189 14.23 13.80 9.33
CA ARG A 189 13.38 14.29 10.42
C ARG A 189 13.78 15.70 10.88
N ALA A 190 15.06 15.92 11.17
CA ALA A 190 15.55 17.20 11.68
C ALA A 190 15.39 18.32 10.63
N LEU A 191 15.65 17.99 9.35
CA LEU A 191 15.39 18.88 8.22
C LEU A 191 13.92 19.33 8.16
N TYR A 192 12.97 18.40 8.23
CA TYR A 192 11.54 18.74 8.19
C TYR A 192 11.09 19.56 9.41
N LEU A 193 11.69 19.34 10.59
CA LEU A 193 11.42 20.15 11.78
C LEU A 193 11.93 21.60 11.60
N GLU A 194 13.15 21.78 11.08
CA GLU A 194 13.70 23.12 10.82
C GLU A 194 12.95 23.83 9.71
N ALA A 195 12.61 23.14 8.62
CA ALA A 195 11.83 23.71 7.52
C ALA A 195 10.47 24.25 8.00
N ARG A 196 9.81 23.51 8.91
CA ARG A 196 8.56 23.95 9.55
C ARG A 196 8.80 25.16 10.45
N LYS A 197 9.86 25.17 11.26
CA LYS A 197 10.20 26.28 12.16
C LYS A 197 10.49 27.58 11.41
N LEU A 198 11.22 27.49 10.29
CA LEU A 198 11.54 28.61 9.41
C LEU A 198 10.36 29.03 8.51
N ARG A 199 9.22 28.33 8.59
CA ARG A 199 8.06 28.52 7.70
C ARG A 199 8.45 28.47 6.21
N ILE A 200 9.44 27.63 5.85
CA ILE A 200 9.86 27.39 4.46
C ILE A 200 8.70 26.77 3.66
N CYS A 201 7.83 26.01 4.33
CA CYS A 201 6.60 25.48 3.75
C CYS A 201 5.47 26.51 3.68
N GLY A 202 5.65 27.73 4.20
CA GLY A 202 4.57 28.71 4.35
C GLY A 202 3.34 28.12 5.03
N ASP A 203 2.15 28.55 4.58
CA ASP A 203 0.88 27.89 4.91
C ASP A 203 0.54 26.74 3.93
N ASN A 204 1.37 26.52 2.89
CA ASN A 204 1.16 25.49 1.87
C ASN A 204 1.92 24.20 2.22
N LEU A 205 1.22 23.26 2.84
CA LEU A 205 1.76 21.98 3.29
C LEU A 205 2.35 21.08 2.18
N TYR A 206 2.17 21.42 0.90
CA TYR A 206 2.66 20.64 -0.24
C TYR A 206 4.02 21.11 -0.79
N CYS A 207 4.58 22.19 -0.26
CA CYS A 207 5.78 22.82 -0.80
C CYS A 207 6.91 22.89 0.24
N MET A 208 8.15 22.76 -0.24
CA MET A 208 9.35 23.18 0.48
C MET A 208 10.07 24.23 -0.36
N GLY A 209 9.90 25.50 0.01
CA GLY A 209 10.34 26.63 -0.83
C GLY A 209 9.60 26.64 -2.16
N ASP A 210 10.35 26.69 -3.26
CA ASP A 210 9.86 26.67 -4.63
C ASP A 210 9.61 25.25 -5.20
N THR A 211 9.82 24.21 -4.40
CA THR A 211 9.79 22.81 -4.85
C THR A 211 8.66 22.04 -4.16
N LEU A 212 7.97 21.17 -4.91
CA LEU A 212 6.96 20.25 -4.36
C LEU A 212 7.62 19.27 -3.39
N ASN A 213 7.03 19.06 -2.22
CA ASN A 213 7.65 18.26 -1.16
C ASN A 213 7.90 16.80 -1.58
N TYR A 214 6.91 16.11 -2.19
CA TYR A 214 7.14 14.77 -2.74
C TYR A 214 8.26 14.72 -3.79
N LYS A 215 8.41 15.78 -4.60
CA LYS A 215 9.44 15.86 -5.65
C LYS A 215 10.82 16.03 -5.03
N MET A 216 10.94 16.83 -3.98
CA MET A 216 12.16 16.93 -3.19
C MET A 216 12.55 15.56 -2.61
N MET A 217 11.60 14.80 -2.05
CA MET A 217 11.88 13.45 -1.53
C MET A 217 12.38 12.50 -2.63
N MET A 218 11.77 12.52 -3.82
CA MET A 218 12.24 11.75 -4.97
C MET A 218 13.64 12.18 -5.42
N ASN A 219 13.91 13.48 -5.49
CA ASN A 219 15.22 14.01 -5.87
C ASN A 219 16.32 13.59 -4.88
N ILE A 220 16.05 13.66 -3.58
CA ILE A 220 16.99 13.19 -2.53
C ILE A 220 17.22 11.68 -2.68
N THR A 221 16.16 10.92 -2.96
CA THR A 221 16.29 9.48 -3.21
C THR A 221 17.17 9.20 -4.43
N GLU A 222 16.98 9.94 -5.53
CA GLU A 222 17.82 9.78 -6.72
C GLU A 222 19.29 10.10 -6.41
N GLN A 223 19.56 11.15 -5.63
CA GLN A 223 20.92 11.50 -5.20
C GLN A 223 21.53 10.41 -4.30
N LEU A 224 20.76 9.83 -3.37
CA LEU A 224 21.20 8.71 -2.55
C LEU A 224 21.66 7.53 -3.43
N PHE A 225 20.91 7.21 -4.50
CA PHE A 225 21.26 6.16 -5.45
C PHE A 225 22.44 6.48 -6.37
N LYS A 226 23.03 7.68 -6.28
CA LYS A 226 24.33 8.01 -6.91
C LYS A 226 25.51 7.69 -5.99
N LEU A 227 25.28 7.45 -4.69
CA LEU A 227 26.33 7.16 -3.72
C LEU A 227 26.84 5.72 -3.82
N ASP A 228 28.14 5.55 -3.91
CA ASP A 228 28.82 4.25 -3.82
C ASP A 228 28.39 3.43 -2.59
N GLY A 229 28.48 2.10 -2.69
CA GLY A 229 28.12 1.18 -1.61
C GLY A 229 26.70 0.61 -1.73
N LYS A 230 26.32 -0.22 -0.74
CA LYS A 230 25.00 -0.87 -0.68
C LYS A 230 24.00 0.02 0.03
N LEU A 231 22.80 0.14 -0.52
CA LEU A 231 21.79 1.07 -0.05
C LEU A 231 20.51 0.37 0.39
N PHE A 232 19.95 0.86 1.50
CA PHE A 232 18.57 0.61 1.89
C PHE A 232 17.87 1.96 1.98
N ALA A 233 16.90 2.21 1.11
CA ALA A 233 16.17 3.45 1.05
C ALA A 233 14.68 3.21 1.26
N PHE A 234 14.09 4.02 2.14
CA PHE A 234 12.67 4.03 2.43
C PHE A 234 12.16 5.46 2.26
N THR A 235 11.51 5.72 1.12
CA THR A 235 10.96 7.03 0.75
C THR A 235 9.45 6.94 0.77
N PHE A 236 8.81 7.70 1.67
CA PHE A 236 7.37 7.58 1.92
C PHE A 236 6.66 8.92 1.74
N ILE A 237 5.83 9.01 0.71
CA ILE A 237 5.14 10.24 0.29
C ILE A 237 3.74 10.25 0.91
N SER A 238 3.41 11.31 1.66
CA SER A 238 2.11 11.45 2.33
C SER A 238 1.40 12.78 2.10
N ASP A 239 2.14 13.83 1.74
CA ASP A 239 1.64 15.19 1.56
C ASP A 239 0.50 15.25 0.53
N ILE A 240 0.68 14.62 -0.63
CA ILE A 240 -0.29 14.62 -1.73
C ILE A 240 -1.26 13.44 -1.73
N THR A 241 -1.30 12.61 -0.69
CA THR A 241 -2.08 11.37 -0.72
C THR A 241 -2.98 11.16 0.49
N HIS A 242 -2.54 11.53 1.71
CA HIS A 242 -3.23 11.20 2.96
C HIS A 242 -4.64 11.83 3.08
N ASN A 243 -4.76 13.15 2.86
CA ASN A 243 -6.03 13.87 3.10
C ASN A 243 -6.94 13.94 1.88
N ASN A 244 -6.40 13.81 0.67
CA ASN A 244 -7.14 13.89 -0.57
C ASN A 244 -6.54 12.92 -1.59
N PHE A 245 -7.18 11.77 -1.74
CA PHE A 245 -6.72 10.71 -2.65
C PHE A 245 -6.67 11.15 -4.12
N ASN A 246 -7.30 12.26 -4.51
CA ASN A 246 -7.19 12.80 -5.87
C ASN A 246 -5.86 13.49 -6.13
N LEU A 247 -5.19 14.03 -5.10
CA LEU A 247 -3.97 14.81 -5.27
C LEU A 247 -2.78 13.97 -5.76
N ILE A 248 -2.79 12.65 -5.53
CA ILE A 248 -1.72 11.75 -5.99
C ILE A 248 -1.48 11.85 -7.52
N ALA A 249 -2.51 12.21 -8.29
CA ALA A 249 -2.41 12.39 -9.74
C ALA A 249 -1.41 13.48 -10.15
N VAL A 250 -1.09 14.44 -9.28
CA VAL A 250 -0.07 15.47 -9.57
C VAL A 250 1.33 14.87 -9.72
N ALA A 251 1.60 13.73 -9.08
CA ALA A 251 2.89 13.07 -9.10
C ALA A 251 3.05 12.04 -10.23
N ASP A 252 2.04 11.79 -11.07
CA ASP A 252 2.10 10.72 -12.07
C ASP A 252 3.24 10.92 -13.08
N GLY A 253 3.40 12.14 -13.61
CA GLY A 253 4.50 12.44 -14.53
C GLY A 253 5.88 12.37 -13.86
N ASP A 254 5.98 12.91 -12.66
CA ASP A 254 7.25 13.00 -11.91
C ASP A 254 7.70 11.62 -11.39
N THR A 255 6.77 10.77 -10.93
CA THR A 255 7.07 9.40 -10.49
C THR A 255 7.57 8.54 -11.64
N ARG A 256 6.93 8.62 -12.82
CA ARG A 256 7.44 7.96 -14.03
C ARG A 256 8.87 8.42 -14.33
N SER A 257 9.11 9.74 -14.32
CA SER A 257 10.43 10.31 -14.64
C SER A 257 11.50 9.86 -13.65
N PHE A 258 11.16 9.80 -12.36
CA PHE A 258 12.04 9.27 -11.31
C PHE A 258 12.40 7.79 -11.55
N LEU A 259 11.41 6.94 -11.86
CA LEU A 259 11.65 5.53 -12.17
C LEU A 259 12.49 5.35 -13.44
N GLU A 260 12.29 6.21 -14.44
CA GLU A 260 13.09 6.22 -15.67
C GLU A 260 14.55 6.62 -15.41
N ALA A 261 14.78 7.64 -14.58
CA ALA A 261 16.13 8.05 -14.17
C ALA A 261 16.86 6.94 -13.38
N LEU A 262 16.16 6.27 -12.46
CA LEU A 262 16.71 5.11 -11.74
C LEU A 262 17.08 3.97 -12.69
N ARG A 263 16.26 3.67 -13.70
CA ARG A 263 16.57 2.66 -14.73
C ARG A 263 17.81 3.06 -15.52
N ALA A 264 17.85 4.31 -16.01
CA ALA A 264 18.95 4.84 -16.81
C ALA A 264 20.28 4.87 -16.06
N SER A 265 20.26 4.98 -14.73
CA SER A 265 21.48 4.94 -13.89
C SER A 265 22.16 3.57 -13.84
N GLY A 266 21.50 2.49 -14.30
CA GLY A 266 21.99 1.11 -14.20
C GLY A 266 21.90 0.50 -12.79
N ARG A 267 21.58 1.29 -11.75
CA ARG A 267 21.42 0.80 -10.36
C ARG A 267 20.37 -0.30 -10.23
N MET A 268 19.32 -0.24 -11.04
CA MET A 268 18.23 -1.21 -10.97
C MET A 268 18.72 -2.66 -11.07
N ASP A 269 19.80 -2.97 -11.79
CA ASP A 269 20.30 -4.35 -11.91
C ASP A 269 20.58 -5.05 -10.58
N ASN A 270 20.89 -4.27 -9.53
CA ASN A 270 21.15 -4.76 -8.17
C ASN A 270 20.10 -4.28 -7.14
N THR A 271 19.10 -3.49 -7.54
CA THR A 271 18.06 -2.96 -6.64
C THR A 271 16.77 -3.79 -6.66
N LEU A 272 16.36 -4.28 -5.49
CA LEU A 272 14.98 -4.69 -5.21
C LEU A 272 14.13 -3.43 -5.06
N LEU A 273 13.30 -3.16 -6.07
CA LEU A 273 12.38 -2.02 -6.07
C LEU A 273 10.99 -2.48 -5.63
N ILE A 274 10.45 -1.81 -4.62
CA ILE A 274 9.10 -1.99 -4.12
C ILE A 274 8.40 -0.64 -4.23
N VAL A 275 7.30 -0.58 -4.99
CA VAL A 275 6.40 0.58 -5.04
C VAL A 275 5.09 0.17 -4.37
N MET A 276 4.71 0.87 -3.31
CA MET A 276 3.62 0.42 -2.45
C MET A 276 2.72 1.54 -1.92
N GLY A 277 1.51 1.16 -1.51
CA GLY A 277 0.74 1.87 -0.50
C GLY A 277 0.77 1.12 0.83
N ASP A 278 0.63 1.84 1.94
CA ASP A 278 0.46 1.24 3.28
C ASP A 278 -0.97 0.72 3.49
N HIS A 279 -1.95 1.48 3.01
CA HIS A 279 -3.38 1.16 2.96
C HIS A 279 -4.05 1.93 1.82
N GLY A 280 -5.34 1.70 1.58
CA GLY A 280 -6.13 2.54 0.68
C GLY A 280 -6.77 3.75 1.37
N PRO A 281 -7.65 4.51 0.69
CA PRO A 281 -8.21 5.74 1.22
C PRO A 281 -9.05 5.54 2.50
N ARG A 282 -8.63 6.18 3.61
CA ARG A 282 -9.33 6.13 4.92
C ARG A 282 -10.26 7.31 5.17
N TYR A 283 -9.92 8.48 4.63
CA TYR A 283 -10.60 9.75 4.90
C TYR A 283 -11.50 10.23 3.75
N ALA A 284 -11.73 9.37 2.76
CA ALA A 284 -12.53 9.71 1.58
C ALA A 284 -13.88 8.98 1.63
N ASP A 285 -14.95 9.66 1.20
CA ASP A 285 -16.31 9.11 1.17
C ASP A 285 -16.42 7.81 0.37
N VAL A 286 -15.52 7.59 -0.61
CA VAL A 286 -15.41 6.34 -1.35
C VAL A 286 -15.28 5.13 -0.40
N ARG A 287 -14.63 5.26 0.75
CA ARG A 287 -14.48 4.20 1.77
C ARG A 287 -15.82 3.65 2.26
N ASN A 288 -16.89 4.43 2.19
CA ASN A 288 -18.23 3.99 2.59
C ASN A 288 -18.94 3.12 1.54
N THR A 289 -18.31 2.87 0.40
CA THR A 289 -18.82 2.00 -0.67
C THR A 289 -18.25 0.58 -0.55
N LEU A 290 -18.84 -0.42 -1.24
CA LEU A 290 -18.31 -1.78 -1.21
C LEU A 290 -16.88 -1.80 -1.77
N GLN A 291 -16.71 -1.13 -2.91
CA GLN A 291 -15.43 -1.01 -3.57
C GLN A 291 -14.41 -0.29 -2.69
N GLY A 292 -14.77 0.82 -2.07
CA GLY A 292 -13.85 1.56 -1.18
C GLY A 292 -13.43 0.77 0.04
N LYS A 293 -14.32 -0.02 0.65
CA LYS A 293 -13.94 -0.92 1.76
C LYS A 293 -12.90 -1.95 1.32
N PHE A 294 -13.02 -2.52 0.11
CA PHE A 294 -11.99 -3.42 -0.40
C PHE A 294 -10.71 -2.67 -0.77
N GLU A 295 -10.82 -1.53 -1.45
CA GLU A 295 -9.66 -0.72 -1.84
C GLU A 295 -8.86 -0.21 -0.63
N GLU A 296 -9.50 0.09 0.50
CA GLU A 296 -8.85 0.37 1.79
C GLU A 296 -7.92 -0.77 2.22
N ARG A 297 -8.37 -2.02 2.02
CA ARG A 297 -7.66 -3.24 2.45
C ARG A 297 -6.67 -3.77 1.45
N MET A 298 -6.73 -3.30 0.20
CA MET A 298 -5.92 -3.76 -0.92
C MET A 298 -5.06 -2.62 -1.50
N PRO A 299 -4.05 -2.14 -0.76
CA PRO A 299 -3.10 -1.16 -1.26
C PRO A 299 -2.29 -1.66 -2.45
N LEU A 300 -1.68 -0.73 -3.18
CA LEU A 300 -0.71 -1.09 -4.20
C LEU A 300 0.46 -1.84 -3.54
N MET A 301 0.90 -2.93 -4.16
CA MET A 301 2.18 -3.57 -3.85
C MET A 301 2.75 -4.10 -5.16
N ALA A 302 3.77 -3.43 -5.68
CA ALA A 302 4.41 -3.76 -6.95
C ALA A 302 5.91 -3.95 -6.73
N ILE A 303 6.42 -5.12 -7.11
CA ILE A 303 7.78 -5.55 -6.82
C ILE A 303 8.52 -5.82 -8.13
N ARG A 304 9.64 -5.12 -8.33
CA ARG A 304 10.57 -5.40 -9.42
C ARG A 304 11.83 -6.06 -8.86
N LEU A 305 12.08 -7.28 -9.33
CA LEU A 305 13.24 -8.08 -8.94
C LEU A 305 14.52 -7.59 -9.63
N PRO A 306 15.65 -7.50 -8.91
CA PRO A 306 16.94 -7.21 -9.54
C PRO A 306 17.41 -8.35 -10.44
N GLU A 307 18.11 -8.01 -11.52
CA GLU A 307 18.68 -9.01 -12.44
C GLU A 307 19.69 -9.89 -11.71
N ALA A 308 20.45 -9.33 -10.77
CA ALA A 308 21.36 -10.09 -9.92
C ALA A 308 20.65 -11.22 -9.15
N LEU A 309 19.43 -10.95 -8.65
CA LEU A 309 18.65 -11.94 -7.91
C LEU A 309 18.06 -13.01 -8.83
N LYS A 310 17.56 -12.62 -10.00
CA LYS A 310 17.05 -13.59 -10.99
C LYS A 310 18.15 -14.52 -11.49
N ARG A 311 19.41 -14.05 -11.59
CA ARG A 311 20.56 -14.88 -11.94
C ARG A 311 20.94 -15.85 -10.82
N SER A 312 20.93 -15.43 -9.56
CA SER A 312 21.31 -16.28 -8.43
C SER A 312 20.20 -17.23 -7.99
N ARG A 313 18.93 -16.89 -8.25
CA ARG A 313 17.73 -17.71 -7.98
C ARG A 313 16.81 -17.75 -9.21
N PRO A 314 17.05 -18.66 -10.17
CA PRO A 314 16.32 -18.68 -11.45
C PRO A 314 14.80 -18.85 -11.34
N ASP A 315 14.32 -19.46 -10.25
CA ASP A 315 12.91 -19.71 -9.95
C ASP A 315 12.18 -18.54 -9.28
N VAL A 316 12.92 -17.56 -8.72
CA VAL A 316 12.36 -16.48 -7.90
C VAL A 316 11.31 -15.65 -8.63
N ALA A 317 11.47 -15.44 -9.94
CA ALA A 317 10.49 -14.71 -10.75
C ALA A 317 9.19 -15.51 -10.95
N ALA A 318 9.27 -16.84 -11.08
CA ALA A 318 8.09 -17.69 -11.16
C ALA A 318 7.38 -17.75 -9.80
N ILE A 319 8.14 -17.89 -8.71
CA ILE A 319 7.61 -17.90 -7.34
C ILE A 319 6.90 -16.58 -7.03
N LEU A 320 7.52 -15.44 -7.31
CA LEU A 320 6.90 -14.13 -7.07
C LEU A 320 5.60 -13.97 -7.87
N ARG A 321 5.59 -14.40 -9.15
CA ARG A 321 4.37 -14.38 -9.97
C ARG A 321 3.27 -15.27 -9.40
N ASN A 322 3.59 -16.46 -8.91
CA ASN A 322 2.58 -17.32 -8.27
C ASN A 322 2.08 -16.71 -6.96
N ASN A 323 2.99 -16.19 -6.13
CA ASN A 323 2.66 -15.53 -4.87
C ASN A 323 1.84 -14.24 -5.07
N SER A 324 1.91 -13.62 -6.24
CA SER A 324 1.07 -12.46 -6.57
C SER A 324 -0.43 -12.78 -6.58
N GLN A 325 -0.81 -14.05 -6.71
CA GLN A 325 -2.20 -14.52 -6.78
C GLN A 325 -2.67 -15.23 -5.50
N VAL A 326 -1.90 -15.17 -4.42
CA VAL A 326 -2.32 -15.69 -3.10
C VAL A 326 -2.30 -14.57 -2.06
N LEU A 327 -2.90 -14.83 -0.90
CA LEU A 327 -3.01 -13.83 0.15
C LEU A 327 -1.61 -13.48 0.60
N THR A 328 -1.24 -12.20 0.66
CA THR A 328 0.06 -11.71 1.14
C THR A 328 -0.12 -10.49 2.03
N THR A 329 0.86 -10.22 2.90
CA THR A 329 0.74 -9.23 3.98
C THR A 329 2.04 -8.45 4.17
N PRO A 330 1.98 -7.33 4.92
CA PRO A 330 3.16 -6.65 5.47
C PRO A 330 4.22 -7.57 6.11
N HIS A 331 3.81 -8.65 6.79
CA HIS A 331 4.73 -9.61 7.40
C HIS A 331 5.49 -10.45 6.38
N ASP A 332 4.87 -10.78 5.23
CA ASP A 332 5.57 -11.48 4.15
C ASP A 332 6.63 -10.59 3.52
N LEU A 333 6.36 -9.29 3.41
CA LEU A 333 7.34 -8.34 2.90
C LEU A 333 8.54 -8.23 3.85
N HIS A 334 8.34 -8.26 5.17
CA HIS A 334 9.43 -8.32 6.14
C HIS A 334 10.35 -9.52 5.91
N GLU A 335 9.77 -10.72 5.82
CA GLU A 335 10.53 -11.94 5.54
C GLU A 335 11.23 -11.87 4.18
N THR A 336 10.61 -11.24 3.19
CA THR A 336 11.20 -11.01 1.86
C THR A 336 12.41 -10.09 1.93
N LEU A 337 12.36 -9.02 2.73
CA LEU A 337 13.47 -8.09 2.91
C LEU A 337 14.65 -8.78 3.59
N LEU A 338 14.39 -9.58 4.63
CA LEU A 338 15.43 -10.36 5.29
C LEU A 338 16.08 -11.37 4.33
N ASP A 339 15.26 -12.11 3.57
CA ASP A 339 15.70 -13.06 2.54
C ASP A 339 16.52 -12.37 1.43
N ALA A 340 16.04 -11.24 0.90
CA ALA A 340 16.75 -10.44 -0.11
C ALA A 340 18.14 -9.97 0.36
N MET A 341 18.27 -9.71 1.66
CA MET A 341 19.44 -9.08 2.26
C MET A 341 20.42 -10.08 2.90
N GLY A 342 20.12 -11.38 2.90
CA GLY A 342 20.90 -12.44 3.56
C GLY A 342 20.82 -12.35 5.09
N LEU A 343 19.67 -11.98 5.63
CA LEU A 343 19.41 -11.68 7.03
C LEU A 343 18.36 -12.63 7.66
N GLU A 344 18.15 -13.80 7.08
CA GLU A 344 17.13 -14.78 7.51
C GLU A 344 17.30 -15.26 8.96
N ARG A 345 18.48 -15.08 9.55
CA ARG A 345 18.70 -15.31 11.00
C ARG A 345 17.83 -14.41 11.90
N TYR A 346 17.26 -13.34 11.37
CA TYR A 346 16.34 -12.43 12.06
C TYR A 346 14.87 -12.69 11.70
N ALA A 347 14.58 -13.77 10.96
CA ALA A 347 13.22 -14.13 10.57
C ALA A 347 12.29 -14.26 11.79
N ASN A 348 11.03 -13.84 11.62
CA ASN A 348 10.03 -13.98 12.66
C ASN A 348 9.23 -15.27 12.46
N HIS A 349 9.54 -16.29 13.26
CA HIS A 349 8.84 -17.57 13.25
C HIS A 349 7.53 -17.59 14.04
N TYR A 350 7.00 -16.42 14.42
CA TYR A 350 5.73 -16.32 15.11
C TYR A 350 4.58 -16.88 14.26
N LYS A 351 3.63 -17.49 14.96
CA LYS A 351 2.50 -18.22 14.41
C LYS A 351 1.29 -18.05 15.33
N ILE A 352 0.13 -17.77 14.76
CA ILE A 352 -1.13 -17.72 15.50
C ILE A 352 -1.39 -19.10 16.09
N ARG A 353 -1.79 -19.16 17.37
CA ARG A 353 -2.08 -20.44 18.03
C ARG A 353 -3.20 -21.18 17.29
N GLY A 354 -2.91 -22.42 16.88
CA GLY A 354 -3.83 -23.28 16.11
C GLY A 354 -3.63 -23.25 14.59
N ALA A 355 -2.92 -22.25 14.05
CA ALA A 355 -2.61 -22.19 12.62
C ALA A 355 -1.70 -23.36 12.20
N ASP A 356 -1.47 -23.54 10.90
CA ASP A 356 -0.39 -24.42 10.39
C ASP A 356 0.82 -23.64 9.91
N LEU A 357 0.62 -22.40 9.45
CA LEU A 357 1.64 -21.56 8.84
C LEU A 357 2.21 -20.50 9.81
N THR A 358 3.43 -20.04 9.55
CA THR A 358 3.96 -18.81 10.18
C THR A 358 3.23 -17.59 9.63
N ARG A 359 3.16 -16.52 10.44
CA ARG A 359 2.48 -15.27 10.06
C ARG A 359 3.10 -14.63 8.82
N GLY A 360 4.43 -14.64 8.73
CA GLY A 360 5.19 -14.17 7.56
C GLY A 360 5.86 -15.31 6.82
N ILE A 361 5.85 -15.24 5.49
CA ILE A 361 6.57 -16.12 4.57
C ILE A 361 7.17 -15.24 3.46
N SER A 362 8.48 -15.37 3.20
CA SER A 362 9.14 -14.63 2.13
C SER A 362 8.43 -14.83 0.78
N LEU A 363 8.21 -13.74 0.05
CA LEU A 363 7.63 -13.73 -1.29
C LEU A 363 8.54 -14.42 -2.33
N PHE A 364 9.77 -14.77 -1.96
CA PHE A 364 10.70 -15.57 -2.75
C PHE A 364 10.61 -17.07 -2.44
N LYS A 365 9.67 -17.49 -1.58
CA LYS A 365 9.33 -18.88 -1.28
C LYS A 365 7.85 -19.12 -1.59
N PRO A 366 7.43 -20.32 -2.02
CA PRO A 366 6.02 -20.59 -2.31
C PRO A 366 5.13 -20.35 -1.08
N ILE A 367 4.09 -19.53 -1.24
CA ILE A 367 3.07 -19.29 -0.23
C ILE A 367 1.84 -20.16 -0.57
N PRO A 368 1.34 -20.99 0.37
CA PRO A 368 0.19 -21.86 0.11
C PRO A 368 -1.08 -21.06 -0.28
N SER A 369 -1.76 -21.49 -1.34
CA SER A 369 -3.06 -20.92 -1.74
C SER A 369 -4.17 -21.18 -0.72
N THR A 370 -3.98 -22.15 0.17
CA THR A 370 -4.87 -22.49 1.28
C THR A 370 -4.68 -21.59 2.51
N ARG A 371 -3.69 -20.68 2.52
CA ARG A 371 -3.49 -19.75 3.63
C ARG A 371 -4.71 -18.84 3.82
N SER A 372 -5.34 -18.90 4.99
CA SER A 372 -6.48 -18.06 5.34
C SER A 372 -6.05 -16.71 5.92
N CYS A 373 -7.01 -15.78 6.07
CA CYS A 373 -6.77 -14.49 6.70
C CYS A 373 -6.28 -14.63 8.15
N SER A 374 -6.89 -15.51 8.93
CA SER A 374 -6.51 -15.68 10.33
C SER A 374 -5.10 -16.26 10.48
N GLU A 375 -4.69 -17.21 9.63
CA GLU A 375 -3.32 -17.75 9.63
C GLU A 375 -2.28 -16.69 9.26
N ALA A 376 -2.64 -15.74 8.39
CA ALA A 376 -1.82 -14.58 8.05
C ALA A 376 -1.86 -13.46 9.11
N GLY A 377 -2.58 -13.66 10.22
CA GLY A 377 -2.71 -12.68 11.30
C GLY A 377 -3.63 -11.49 10.99
N ILE A 378 -4.54 -11.64 10.03
CA ILE A 378 -5.49 -10.60 9.62
C ILE A 378 -6.80 -10.80 10.37
N GLU A 379 -7.24 -9.78 11.11
CA GLU A 379 -8.55 -9.83 11.76
C GLU A 379 -9.69 -9.88 10.73
N PRO A 380 -10.84 -10.50 11.07
CA PRO A 380 -11.95 -10.68 10.13
C PRO A 380 -12.42 -9.40 9.43
N HIS A 381 -12.35 -8.25 10.11
CA HIS A 381 -12.77 -6.98 9.54
C HIS A 381 -11.73 -6.32 8.64
N TRP A 382 -10.46 -6.75 8.69
CA TRP A 382 -9.39 -6.33 7.78
C TRP A 382 -9.19 -7.28 6.60
N CYS A 383 -9.76 -8.48 6.66
CA CYS A 383 -9.71 -9.47 5.59
C CYS A 383 -10.49 -9.00 4.35
N ALA A 384 -9.83 -8.87 3.21
CA ALA A 384 -10.46 -8.57 1.92
C ALA A 384 -10.96 -9.82 1.18
N CYS A 385 -10.71 -11.03 1.70
CA CYS A 385 -11.17 -12.26 1.07
C CYS A 385 -12.70 -12.29 1.02
N VAL A 386 -13.24 -12.80 -0.08
CA VAL A 386 -14.67 -13.03 -0.29
C VAL A 386 -14.97 -14.51 -0.26
N ALA A 387 -16.21 -14.85 0.08
CA ALA A 387 -16.71 -16.21 0.07
C ALA A 387 -17.91 -16.33 -0.88
N TRP A 388 -18.16 -17.54 -1.36
CA TRP A 388 -19.32 -17.87 -2.19
C TRP A 388 -20.30 -18.76 -1.44
N ASP A 389 -21.56 -18.33 -1.39
CA ASP A 389 -22.66 -19.15 -0.89
C ASP A 389 -23.47 -19.69 -2.06
N SER A 390 -23.93 -20.93 -1.96
CA SER A 390 -24.98 -21.42 -2.84
C SER A 390 -26.29 -20.67 -2.59
N VAL A 391 -26.92 -20.21 -3.66
CA VAL A 391 -28.23 -19.54 -3.62
C VAL A 391 -29.30 -20.60 -3.78
N SER A 392 -30.31 -20.57 -2.92
CA SER A 392 -31.44 -21.50 -3.01
C SER A 392 -32.33 -21.18 -4.24
N PRO A 393 -32.86 -22.19 -4.97
CA PRO A 393 -33.85 -21.96 -6.03
C PRO A 393 -35.10 -21.19 -5.61
N SER A 394 -35.39 -21.12 -4.31
CA SER A 394 -36.48 -20.33 -3.74
C SER A 394 -36.19 -18.83 -3.64
N GLU A 395 -34.92 -18.43 -3.64
CA GLU A 395 -34.54 -17.01 -3.60
C GLU A 395 -34.76 -16.37 -4.97
N SER A 396 -35.33 -15.15 -5.00
CA SER A 396 -35.65 -14.51 -6.29
C SER A 396 -34.40 -14.21 -7.13
N ILE A 397 -33.24 -14.04 -6.48
CA ILE A 397 -31.97 -13.79 -7.16
C ILE A 397 -31.49 -15.00 -7.98
N TYR A 398 -31.92 -16.22 -7.63
CA TYR A 398 -31.55 -17.44 -8.36
C TYR A 398 -31.98 -17.36 -9.84
N LYS A 399 -33.26 -17.02 -10.07
CA LYS A 399 -33.80 -16.88 -11.44
C LYS A 399 -33.30 -15.60 -12.12
N LYS A 400 -33.31 -14.47 -11.40
CA LYS A 400 -32.89 -13.17 -11.94
C LYS A 400 -31.44 -13.17 -12.43
N ALA A 401 -30.53 -13.83 -11.71
CA ALA A 401 -29.14 -13.93 -12.13
C ALA A 401 -29.00 -14.67 -13.48
N ALA A 402 -29.73 -15.78 -13.65
CA ALA A 402 -29.73 -16.53 -14.90
C ALA A 402 -30.40 -15.77 -16.06
N GLU A 403 -31.49 -15.05 -15.78
CA GLU A 403 -32.18 -14.19 -16.75
C GLU A 403 -31.27 -13.05 -17.21
N ALA A 404 -30.63 -12.33 -16.28
CA ALA A 404 -29.70 -11.25 -16.61
C ALA A 404 -28.49 -11.76 -17.42
N PHE A 405 -27.98 -12.95 -17.09
CA PHE A 405 -26.91 -13.59 -17.87
C PHE A 405 -27.38 -13.92 -19.30
N LEU A 406 -28.58 -14.48 -19.46
CA LEU A 406 -29.16 -14.76 -20.77
C LEU A 406 -29.35 -13.49 -21.60
N GLU A 407 -29.86 -12.42 -20.98
CA GLU A 407 -30.03 -11.11 -21.61
C GLU A 407 -28.68 -10.55 -22.09
N TYR A 408 -27.63 -10.66 -21.28
CA TYR A 408 -26.29 -10.26 -21.67
C TYR A 408 -25.76 -11.06 -22.88
N ILE A 409 -25.86 -12.39 -22.87
CA ILE A 409 -25.47 -13.22 -24.03
C ILE A 409 -26.25 -12.83 -25.29
N ASN A 410 -27.54 -12.54 -25.13
CA ASN A 410 -28.38 -12.11 -26.25
C ASN A 410 -28.04 -10.68 -26.73
N SER A 411 -27.60 -9.78 -25.87
CA SER A 411 -27.16 -8.45 -26.29
C SER A 411 -25.85 -8.53 -27.09
N LEU A 412 -24.93 -9.42 -26.71
CA LEU A 412 -23.67 -9.65 -27.44
C LEU A 412 -23.86 -10.11 -28.89
N THR A 413 -24.97 -10.78 -29.21
CA THR A 413 -25.25 -11.29 -30.57
C THR A 413 -26.26 -10.44 -31.33
N GLN A 414 -26.71 -9.32 -30.75
CA GLN A 414 -27.76 -8.47 -31.30
C GLN A 414 -27.42 -7.91 -32.69
N TYR A 415 -26.15 -7.56 -32.94
CA TYR A 415 -25.72 -6.98 -34.22
C TYR A 415 -25.61 -8.00 -35.37
N VAL A 416 -25.71 -9.30 -35.08
CA VAL A 416 -25.66 -10.41 -36.07
C VAL A 416 -26.93 -11.26 -36.05
N ARG A 417 -28.07 -10.68 -35.67
CA ARG A 417 -29.35 -11.40 -35.55
C ARG A 417 -29.86 -12.05 -36.84
N SER A 418 -29.38 -11.58 -38.00
CA SER A 418 -29.64 -12.24 -39.30
C SER A 418 -29.01 -13.63 -39.42
N LYS A 419 -28.00 -13.94 -38.60
CA LYS A 419 -27.30 -15.24 -38.56
C LYS A 419 -27.47 -15.98 -37.23
N CYS A 420 -27.78 -15.28 -36.13
CA CYS A 420 -27.84 -15.84 -34.78
C CYS A 420 -29.21 -15.68 -34.14
N VAL A 421 -29.89 -16.81 -33.89
CA VAL A 421 -31.16 -16.84 -33.14
C VAL A 421 -30.96 -16.44 -31.68
N PRO A 422 -31.96 -15.79 -31.03
CA PRO A 422 -31.96 -15.58 -29.59
C PRO A 422 -31.83 -16.89 -28.83
N ARG A 423 -30.99 -16.91 -27.80
CA ARG A 423 -30.85 -18.05 -26.89
C ARG A 423 -31.96 -18.00 -25.85
N THR A 424 -32.37 -19.17 -25.38
CA THR A 424 -33.32 -19.36 -24.28
C THR A 424 -32.66 -20.19 -23.19
N LEU A 425 -33.01 -19.93 -21.93
CA LEU A 425 -32.53 -20.70 -20.79
C LEU A 425 -33.32 -22.02 -20.68
N THR A 426 -32.64 -23.16 -20.68
CA THR A 426 -33.27 -24.48 -20.53
C THR A 426 -33.36 -24.91 -19.07
N SER A 427 -32.26 -24.76 -18.33
CA SER A 427 -32.17 -25.10 -16.91
C SER A 427 -31.10 -24.26 -16.22
N ILE A 428 -31.21 -24.12 -14.89
CA ILE A 428 -30.20 -23.52 -14.04
C ILE A 428 -29.66 -24.67 -13.17
N GLU A 429 -28.35 -24.95 -13.27
CA GLU A 429 -27.74 -26.00 -12.45
C GLU A 429 -27.50 -25.52 -11.02
N TRP A 430 -26.89 -24.34 -10.88
CA TRP A 430 -26.59 -23.71 -9.61
C TRP A 430 -26.43 -22.20 -9.80
N VAL A 431 -26.59 -21.48 -8.70
CA VAL A 431 -26.27 -20.05 -8.62
C VAL A 431 -25.49 -19.85 -7.34
N MET A 432 -24.40 -19.11 -7.41
CA MET A 432 -23.59 -18.75 -6.26
C MET A 432 -23.67 -17.24 -6.05
N ARG A 433 -23.68 -16.81 -4.78
CA ARG A 433 -23.60 -15.39 -4.40
C ARG A 433 -22.29 -15.15 -3.66
N ARG A 434 -21.47 -14.27 -4.23
CA ARG A 434 -20.26 -13.78 -3.59
C ARG A 434 -20.61 -12.78 -2.51
N HIS A 435 -20.03 -12.91 -1.33
CA HIS A 435 -20.23 -11.97 -0.23
C HIS A 435 -18.90 -11.63 0.46
N ALA A 436 -18.83 -10.42 1.01
CA ALA A 436 -17.72 -9.95 1.83
C ALA A 436 -17.90 -10.38 3.29
N ASN A 437 -16.81 -10.35 4.07
CA ASN A 437 -16.88 -10.60 5.50
C ASN A 437 -17.84 -9.61 6.19
N ARG A 438 -18.80 -10.12 6.98
CA ARG A 438 -19.80 -9.28 7.66
C ARG A 438 -19.19 -8.24 8.60
N LYS A 439 -18.09 -8.58 9.28
CA LYS A 439 -17.37 -7.64 10.16
C LYS A 439 -16.66 -6.54 9.36
N MET A 440 -16.18 -6.86 8.15
CA MET A 440 -15.61 -5.86 7.22
C MET A 440 -16.70 -4.89 6.73
N LEU A 441 -17.90 -5.40 6.42
CA LEU A 441 -19.04 -4.57 6.04
C LEU A 441 -19.47 -3.65 7.20
N ALA A 442 -19.59 -4.20 8.42
CA ALA A 442 -20.01 -3.45 9.60
C ALA A 442 -18.96 -2.46 10.13
N PHE A 443 -17.68 -2.65 9.79
CA PHE A 443 -16.60 -1.77 10.25
C PHE A 443 -16.75 -0.35 9.68
N SER A 444 -16.77 0.64 10.58
CA SER A 444 -16.85 2.06 10.23
C SER A 444 -15.48 2.73 10.33
N GLU A 445 -14.84 2.60 11.49
CA GLU A 445 -13.58 3.23 11.84
C GLU A 445 -13.00 2.56 13.09
N SER A 446 -11.78 2.94 13.47
CA SER A 446 -11.22 2.56 14.77
C SER A 446 -11.75 3.47 15.87
N LYS A 447 -12.15 2.87 16.99
CA LYS A 447 -12.70 3.54 18.17
C LYS A 447 -11.62 4.15 19.06
N ASP A 448 -10.44 3.55 19.08
CA ASP A 448 -9.30 3.98 19.88
C ASP A 448 -8.24 4.69 19.03
N ILE A 449 -7.38 5.46 19.71
CA ILE A 449 -6.34 6.26 19.06
C ILE A 449 -5.30 5.41 18.33
N ASP A 450 -5.04 4.20 18.83
CA ASP A 450 -4.02 3.30 18.29
C ASP A 450 -4.51 2.49 17.10
N GLY A 451 -5.83 2.34 16.92
CA GLY A 451 -6.40 1.65 15.76
C GLY A 451 -6.73 0.17 15.97
N PHE A 452 -6.77 -0.31 17.22
CA PHE A 452 -6.95 -1.74 17.52
C PHE A 452 -8.39 -2.16 17.84
N ILE A 453 -9.23 -1.21 18.22
CA ILE A 453 -10.60 -1.45 18.64
C ILE A 453 -11.52 -1.02 17.50
N ALA A 454 -12.08 -1.98 16.79
CA ALA A 454 -13.03 -1.73 15.74
C ALA A 454 -14.35 -1.12 16.25
N ASN A 455 -14.85 -0.11 15.54
CA ASN A 455 -16.23 0.38 15.66
C ASN A 455 -17.11 -0.23 14.56
N PHE A 456 -18.07 -1.08 14.93
CA PHE A 456 -18.94 -1.80 14.00
C PHE A 456 -20.29 -1.11 13.74
N ASN A 457 -20.31 0.23 13.74
CA ASN A 457 -21.53 1.03 13.56
C ASN A 457 -21.75 1.48 12.10
N SER A 458 -21.06 0.88 11.13
CA SER A 458 -21.29 1.23 9.73
C SER A 458 -22.70 0.80 9.34
N ASN A 459 -23.52 1.74 8.89
CA ASN A 459 -24.81 1.46 8.27
C ASN A 459 -24.68 0.84 6.86
N PHE A 460 -23.48 0.39 6.49
CA PHE A 460 -23.21 -0.22 5.21
C PHE A 460 -23.93 -1.56 5.07
N LYS A 461 -25.10 -1.51 4.46
CA LYS A 461 -25.80 -2.68 3.97
C LYS A 461 -25.23 -2.94 2.57
N GLY A 462 -24.27 -3.86 2.48
CA GLY A 462 -23.61 -4.25 1.21
C GLY A 462 -24.56 -4.77 0.13
N TYR A 463 -25.82 -4.94 0.49
CA TYR A 463 -26.98 -4.98 -0.38
C TYR A 463 -27.83 -3.79 0.04
N ASN A 464 -28.09 -2.87 -0.88
CA ASN A 464 -28.74 -1.58 -0.65
C ASN A 464 -29.76 -1.57 0.49
N ALA A 465 -29.74 -0.48 1.28
CA ALA A 465 -30.55 -0.23 2.47
C ALA A 465 -31.80 -1.11 2.57
N GLU A 466 -31.96 -1.89 3.66
CA GLU A 466 -33.25 -2.56 3.88
C GLU A 466 -34.36 -1.52 3.75
N PRO A 467 -35.31 -1.73 2.84
CA PRO A 467 -36.39 -0.79 2.58
C PRO A 467 -37.22 -0.65 3.85
N SER A 468 -36.98 0.44 4.59
CA SER A 468 -37.67 0.75 5.85
C SER A 468 -39.19 0.79 5.68
N CYS A 469 -39.66 1.13 4.49
CA CYS A 469 -41.06 1.12 4.08
C CYS A 469 -41.74 -0.26 4.17
N ILE A 470 -40.98 -1.36 4.19
CA ILE A 470 -41.54 -2.73 4.29
C ILE A 470 -40.95 -3.57 5.43
N SER A 471 -39.90 -3.09 6.11
CA SER A 471 -39.20 -3.86 7.14
C SER A 471 -40.07 -4.25 8.34
N ALA A 472 -41.08 -3.44 8.68
CA ALA A 472 -41.98 -3.73 9.81
C ALA A 472 -43.06 -4.78 9.50
N THR A 473 -43.41 -4.96 8.22
CA THR A 473 -44.59 -5.76 7.82
C THR A 473 -44.21 -6.98 6.98
N HIS A 474 -43.14 -6.91 6.19
CA HIS A 474 -42.73 -7.97 5.27
C HIS A 474 -41.20 -8.12 5.25
N PRO A 475 -40.58 -8.49 6.40
CA PRO A 475 -39.12 -8.50 6.57
C PRO A 475 -38.40 -9.46 5.59
N HIS A 476 -39.08 -10.52 5.13
CA HIS A 476 -38.54 -11.45 4.13
C HIS A 476 -38.37 -10.83 2.73
N LEU A 477 -38.99 -9.67 2.46
CA LEU A 477 -38.89 -8.97 1.17
C LEU A 477 -37.81 -7.87 1.16
N ASN A 478 -37.13 -7.64 2.28
CA ASN A 478 -36.16 -6.56 2.47
C ASN A 478 -35.00 -6.59 1.46
N MET A 479 -34.55 -7.77 1.06
CA MET A 479 -33.45 -7.91 0.10
C MET A 479 -33.86 -7.64 -1.36
N TYR A 480 -35.13 -7.34 -1.63
CA TYR A 480 -35.70 -7.27 -2.98
C TYR A 480 -36.39 -5.95 -3.32
N CYS A 481 -36.57 -5.03 -2.37
CA CYS A 481 -37.35 -3.81 -2.54
C CYS A 481 -36.49 -2.56 -2.33
N TYR A 482 -36.77 -1.51 -3.11
CA TYR A 482 -36.16 -0.18 -2.95
C TYR A 482 -37.30 0.80 -2.69
N CYS A 483 -37.24 1.52 -1.57
CA CYS A 483 -38.23 2.55 -1.29
C CYS A 483 -38.04 3.68 -2.32
N ARG A 484 -39.11 4.01 -3.04
CA ARG A 484 -39.09 5.00 -4.12
C ARG A 484 -39.31 6.40 -3.53
N ASP A 485 -38.28 6.92 -2.87
CA ASP A 485 -38.17 8.27 -2.29
C ASP A 485 -39.27 8.64 -1.25
N GLN A 486 -38.92 9.57 -0.35
CA GLN A 486 -39.87 10.18 0.61
C GLN A 486 -40.56 11.39 -0.01
#